data_AF-A0A1V6FNQ0-F1
#
_entry.id   AF-A0A1V6FNQ0-F1
#
_cell.length_a   1.000
_cell.length_b   1.000
_cell.length_c   1.000
_cell.angle_alpha   90.00
_cell.angle_beta   90.00
_cell.angle_gamma   90.00
#
_symmetry.space_group_name_H-M   'P 1'
#
loop_
_entity.id
_entity.type
_entity.pdbx_description
1 polymer ?
#
loop_
_entity_poly.entity_id
_entity_poly.type
_entity_poly.pdbx_seq_one_letter_code
_entity_poly.pdbx_strand_id
1 'polypeptide(L)' 'MKTKRYQATVTHKNRPPIHPIVEAVSPSEARRILEAQYPDATFISGIMEVK' A
#
# COMPACT_ATOMS: atom_id res chain seq x y z
N MET A 1 14.90 -7.61 -11.57
CA MET A 1 14.69 -7.38 -10.12
C MET A 1 13.52 -8.25 -9.69
N LYS A 2 13.59 -8.95 -8.54
CA LYS A 2 12.46 -9.74 -8.05
C LYS A 2 11.53 -8.83 -7.25
N THR A 3 10.26 -8.77 -7.62
CA THR A 3 9.20 -8.12 -6.84
C THR A 3 8.81 -9.01 -5.67
N LYS A 4 8.28 -8.39 -4.63
CA LYS A 4 7.72 -9.03 -3.44
C LYS A 4 6.34 -8.44 -3.18
N ARG A 5 5.53 -9.16 -2.40
CA ARG A 5 4.19 -8.71 -2.03
C ARG A 5 4.27 -7.88 -0.76
N TYR A 6 3.64 -6.71 -0.78
CA TYR A 6 3.55 -5.82 0.36
C TYR A 6 2.09 -5.55 0.68
N GLN A 7 1.66 -5.88 1.90
CA GLN A 7 0.37 -5.47 2.41
C GLN A 7 0.50 -4.10 3.07
N ALA A 8 -0.48 -3.22 2.86
CA ALA A 8 -0.55 -1.93 3.52
C ALA A 8 -1.96 -1.67 4.04
N THR A 9 -2.09 -0.72 4.95
CA THR A 9 -3.38 -0.17 5.37
C THR A 9 -3.57 1.18 4.71
N VAL A 10 -4.63 1.28 3.91
CA VAL A 10 -5.05 2.53 3.27
C VAL A 10 -6.29 3.02 3.99
N THR A 11 -6.16 4.17 4.65
CA THR A 11 -7.23 4.81 5.41
C THR A 11 -7.79 5.98 4.62
N HIS A 12 -9.11 6.07 4.61
CA HIS A 12 -9.84 7.17 3.98
C HIS A 12 -10.72 7.88 5.00
N LYS A 13 -11.15 9.10 4.69
CA LYS A 13 -11.94 9.92 5.61
C LYS A 13 -13.34 9.35 5.88
N ASN A 14 -14.00 8.78 4.87
CA ASN A 14 -15.42 8.40 4.92
C ASN A 14 -15.68 6.93 4.59
N ARG A 15 -14.64 6.07 4.56
CA ARG A 15 -14.79 4.63 4.33
C ARG A 15 -13.87 3.84 5.27
N PRO A 16 -14.24 2.60 5.61
CA PRO A 16 -13.38 1.73 6.40
C PRO A 16 -11.98 1.61 5.79
N PRO A 17 -10.93 1.41 6.60
CA PRO A 17 -9.60 1.10 6.10
C PRO A 17 -9.66 -0.15 5.21
N ILE A 18 -8.88 -0.14 4.14
CA ILE A 18 -8.70 -1.29 3.27
C ILE A 18 -7.26 -1.78 3.37
N HIS A 19 -7.06 -3.07 3.12
CA HIS A 19 -5.76 -3.72 3.29
C HIS A 19 -5.23 -4.31 1.96
N PRO A 20 -4.92 -3.48 0.95
CA PRO A 20 -4.46 -3.95 -0.34
C PRO A 20 -3.09 -4.61 -0.25
N ILE A 21 -2.82 -5.52 -1.19
CA ILE A 21 -1.52 -6.14 -1.39
C ILE A 21 -1.01 -5.71 -2.76
N VAL A 22 0.19 -5.15 -2.81
CA VAL A 22 0.85 -4.71 -4.05
C VAL A 22 2.17 -5.44 -4.25
N GLU A 23 2.53 -5.67 -5.51
CA GLU A 23 3.84 -6.20 -5.87
C GLU A 23 4.81 -5.05 -6.10
N ALA A 24 5.92 -5.03 -5.38
CA ALA A 24 6.96 -4.01 -5.50
C ALA A 24 8.34 -4.59 -5.18
N VAL A 25 9.41 -3.94 -5.63
CA VAL A 25 10.79 -4.31 -5.29
C VAL A 25 11.21 -3.82 -3.90
N SER A 26 10.50 -2.85 -3.32
CA SER A 26 10.80 -2.28 -2.01
C SER A 26 9.54 -1.70 -1.33
N PRO A 27 9.55 -1.51 0.01
CA PRO A 27 8.46 -0.83 0.73
C PRO A 27 8.20 0.59 0.23
N SER A 28 9.26 1.32 -0.16
CA SER A 28 9.14 2.68 -0.70
C SER A 28 8.45 2.71 -2.06
N GLU A 29 8.71 1.72 -2.90
CA GLU A 29 8.00 1.57 -4.19
C GLU A 29 6.56 1.12 -3.98
N ALA A 30 6.31 0.18 -3.06
CA ALA A 30 4.96 -0.22 -2.67
C ALA A 30 4.12 1.00 -2.25
N ARG A 31 4.72 1.90 -1.45
CA ARG A 31 4.08 3.16 -1.05
C ARG A 31 3.72 4.03 -2.26
N ARG A 32 4.65 4.24 -3.20
CA ARG A 32 4.39 5.05 -4.40
C ARG A 32 3.26 4.47 -5.26
N ILE A 33 3.26 3.15 -5.42
CA ILE A 33 2.21 2.44 -6.15
C ILE A 33 0.85 2.64 -5.46
N LEU A 34 0.80 2.51 -4.12
CA LEU A 34 -0.42 2.72 -3.35
C LEU A 34 -0.90 4.18 -3.37
N GLU A 35 0.01 5.15 -3.30
CA GLU A 35 -0.32 6.58 -3.42
C GLU A 35 -0.91 6.90 -4.82
N ALA A 36 -0.41 6.24 -5.87
CA ALA A 36 -0.96 6.38 -7.22
C ALA A 36 -2.31 5.65 -7.41
N GLN A 37 -2.50 4.49 -6.80
CA GLN A 37 -3.75 3.72 -6.89
C GLN A 37 -4.88 4.29 -6.02
N TYR A 38 -4.53 4.93 -4.90
CA TYR A 38 -5.47 5.50 -3.93
C TYR A 38 -5.18 7.00 -3.72
N PRO A 39 -5.42 7.85 -4.74
CA PRO A 39 -5.14 9.29 -4.64
C PRO A 39 -6.02 10.01 -3.60
N ASP A 40 -7.13 9.38 -3.20
CA ASP A 40 -8.05 9.86 -2.16
C ASP A 40 -7.79 9.23 -0.78
N ALA A 41 -6.67 8.51 -0.62
CA ALA A 41 -6.23 8.04 0.69
C ALA A 41 -5.88 9.22 1.59
N THR A 42 -6.43 9.23 2.80
CA THR A 42 -6.02 10.16 3.85
C THR A 42 -4.64 9.78 4.38
N PHE A 43 -4.38 8.48 4.52
CA PHE A 43 -3.14 7.97 5.08
C PHE A 43 -2.85 6.55 4.59
N ILE A 44 -1.59 6.27 4.29
CA ILE A 44 -1.09 4.93 3.93
C ILE A 44 -0.03 4.53 4.95
N SER A 45 -0.23 3.40 5.62
CA SER A 45 0.68 2.93 6.68
C SER A 45 0.71 1.42 6.81
N GLY A 46 1.53 0.91 7.74
CA GLY A 46 1.63 -0.53 7.99
C GLY A 46 2.10 -1.31 6.76
N ILE A 47 2.95 -0.71 5.92
CA ILE A 47 3.51 -1.37 4.73
C ILE A 47 4.45 -2.46 5.21
N MET A 48 4.07 -3.71 5.00
CA MET A 48 4.82 -4.88 5.42
C MET A 48 4.90 -5.92 4.31
N GLU A 49 6.08 -6.54 4.19
CA GLU A 49 6.28 -7.65 3.28
C GLU A 49 5.45 -8.85 3.74
N VAL A 50 4.68 -9.43 2.83
CA VAL A 50 3.87 -10.63 3.07
C VAL A 50 4.35 -11.75 2.16
N LYS A 51 4.24 -12.98 2.67
CA LYS A 51 4.77 -14.18 2.03
C LYS A 51 3.78 -14.79 1.04
#